data_AF-A0A526RUE0-F1
#
_entry.id   AF-A0A526RUE0-F1
#
_cell.length_a   1.000
_cell.length_b   1.000
_cell.length_c   1.000
_cell.angle_alpha   90.00
_cell.angle_beta   90.00
_cell.angle_gamma   90.00
#
_symmetry.space_group_name_H-M   'P 1'
#
loop_
_entity.id
_entity.type
_entity.pdbx_description
1 polymer ?
#
loop_
_entity_poly.entity_id
_entity_poly.type
_entity_poly.pdbx_seq_one_letter_code
_entity_poly.pdbx_strand_id
1 'polypeptide(L)'
;MAKAEGQLDLAAAAAISGAAISSSMGRTSLGLLGPTLALLNLRLGFWLPNPSGIALGKRPSRRSWEDILRLYLLAEATGQLRSDSSRVYITDGGHIDNIGLYQLLKRRCKLIIVVDAEADAGMNFGAFTDVQRFARIDLGVRISLDWRPVRDAALARDANRTKIVPPESDLHLRHFAVGKILYENDPVEGILVYVKASVTGDEPDYVLDYERRYPLFPHESTSDQFFSEEQMEAYRALGFHAMRVALRERPHTAEIKAEDSMQASLVALLKMRLGNQGQEIK
;
A
#
# COMPACT_ATOMS: atom_id res chain seq x y z
N MET A 1 3.84 25.81 -2.01
CA MET A 1 4.56 25.02 -0.99
C MET A 1 5.53 23.96 -1.54
N ALA A 2 5.61 23.67 -2.84
CA ALA A 2 6.77 22.97 -3.45
C ALA A 2 7.64 23.88 -4.35
N LYS A 3 7.14 25.09 -4.65
CA LYS A 3 7.71 26.00 -5.66
C LYS A 3 8.88 26.86 -5.17
N ALA A 4 9.19 26.85 -3.87
CA ALA A 4 10.14 27.80 -3.29
C ALA A 4 11.59 27.30 -3.21
N GLU A 5 11.85 25.98 -3.31
CA GLU A 5 13.22 25.45 -3.28
C GLU A 5 13.54 24.35 -4.30
N GLY A 6 12.62 23.98 -5.20
CA GLY A 6 12.93 23.08 -6.33
C GLY A 6 13.44 21.67 -5.95
N GLN A 7 13.38 21.29 -4.67
CA GLN A 7 13.98 20.07 -4.13
C GLN A 7 12.99 18.91 -3.92
N LEU A 8 11.68 19.15 -4.05
CA LEU A 8 10.66 18.11 -3.94
C LEU A 8 9.63 18.25 -5.07
N ASP A 9 9.94 17.67 -6.22
CA ASP A 9 8.97 17.45 -7.29
C ASP A 9 8.31 16.06 -7.13
N LEU A 10 7.32 15.77 -7.96
CA LEU A 10 6.61 14.48 -7.92
C LEU A 10 7.57 13.31 -8.18
N ALA A 11 8.56 13.50 -9.05
CA ALA A 11 9.56 12.49 -9.36
C ALA A 11 10.44 12.17 -8.15
N ALA A 12 10.92 13.19 -7.43
CA ALA A 12 11.67 13.04 -6.20
C ALA A 12 10.81 12.39 -5.10
N ALA A 13 9.55 12.81 -4.95
CA ALA A 13 8.64 12.18 -3.99
C ALA A 13 8.40 10.70 -4.30
N ALA A 14 8.21 10.34 -5.58
CA ALA A 14 8.08 8.96 -6.02
C ALA A 14 9.37 8.14 -5.78
N ALA A 15 10.53 8.72 -6.09
CA ALA A 15 11.84 8.08 -5.87
C ALA A 15 12.12 7.83 -4.38
N ILE A 16 11.78 8.79 -3.50
CA ILE A 16 11.90 8.66 -2.05
C ILE A 16 10.92 7.61 -1.51
N SER A 17 9.74 7.47 -2.13
CA SER A 17 8.73 6.49 -1.69
C SER A 17 9.06 5.05 -2.08
N GLY A 18 9.80 4.81 -3.17
CA GLY A 18 10.20 3.46 -3.62
C GLY A 18 11.44 2.90 -2.92
N ALA A 19 11.89 3.59 -1.89
CA ALA A 19 13.25 3.52 -1.38
C ALA A 19 13.33 2.51 -0.19
N ALA A 20 13.25 1.21 -0.48
CA ALA A 20 13.08 0.10 0.47
C ALA A 20 14.24 -0.24 1.45
N ILE A 21 15.38 0.46 1.46
CA ILE A 21 16.56 0.18 2.32
C ILE A 21 17.11 1.48 2.92
N SER A 22 16.58 1.91 4.06
CA SER A 22 17.10 3.06 4.81
C SER A 22 18.02 2.62 5.96
N SER A 23 19.08 3.40 6.22
CA SER A 23 20.00 3.25 7.37
C SER A 23 19.31 3.40 8.73
N SER A 24 18.11 4.00 8.76
CA SER A 24 17.24 4.11 9.93
C SER A 24 15.81 3.87 9.50
N MET A 25 15.21 2.74 9.90
CA MET A 25 13.90 2.28 9.45
C MET A 25 12.80 2.53 10.50
N GLY A 26 12.89 3.65 11.23
CA GLY A 26 11.88 4.17 12.17
C GLY A 26 11.57 3.28 13.38
N ARG A 27 11.01 2.09 13.14
CA ARG A 27 10.62 1.08 14.13
C ARG A 27 11.70 0.02 14.36
N THR A 28 12.61 -0.17 13.41
CA THR A 28 13.77 -1.05 13.50
C THR A 28 15.03 -0.24 13.19
N SER A 29 15.91 -0.09 14.18
CA SER A 29 17.27 0.43 13.95
C SER A 29 18.16 -0.76 13.60
N LEU A 30 18.71 -0.80 12.39
CA LEU A 30 19.69 -1.81 11.97
C LEU A 30 21.04 -1.52 12.63
N GLY A 31 21.11 -1.62 13.96
CA GLY A 31 22.21 -1.17 14.84
C GLY A 31 23.59 -1.06 14.19
N LEU A 32 24.33 -2.17 14.10
CA LEU A 32 25.72 -2.22 13.60
C LEU A 32 25.88 -2.06 12.08
N LEU A 33 24.79 -2.10 11.30
CA LEU A 33 24.82 -1.95 9.84
C LEU A 33 24.47 -0.52 9.38
N GLY A 34 23.90 0.31 10.26
CA GLY A 34 23.61 1.73 9.99
C GLY A 34 24.85 2.52 9.51
N PRO A 35 26.01 2.43 10.18
CA PRO A 35 27.22 3.12 9.75
C PRO A 35 27.78 2.61 8.41
N THR A 36 27.71 1.30 8.14
CA THR A 36 28.24 0.72 6.90
C THR A 36 27.36 1.05 5.69
N LEU A 37 26.03 1.01 5.85
CA LEU A 37 25.08 1.44 4.82
C LEU A 37 25.19 2.95 4.53
N ALA A 38 25.38 3.77 5.57
CA ALA A 38 25.61 5.21 5.43
C ALA A 38 26.94 5.54 4.73
N LEU A 39 28.00 4.76 5.00
CA LEU A 39 29.33 4.97 4.41
C LEU A 39 29.46 4.42 2.98
N LEU A 40 28.73 3.35 2.64
CA LEU A 40 28.67 2.74 1.30
C LEU A 40 27.68 3.43 0.36
N ASN A 41 26.99 4.48 0.81
CA ASN A 41 25.99 5.22 0.03
C ASN A 41 24.87 4.32 -0.54
N LEU A 42 24.57 3.20 0.14
CA LEU A 42 23.44 2.31 -0.15
C LEU A 42 22.16 2.92 0.46
N ARG A 43 21.87 4.14 0.03
CA ARG A 43 20.99 5.12 0.67
C ARG A 43 19.64 5.20 -0.02
N LEU A 44 18.58 5.15 0.77
CA LEU A 44 17.22 5.37 0.29
C LEU A 44 16.43 6.42 1.11
N GLY A 45 16.99 6.96 2.21
CA GLY A 45 16.42 8.14 2.87
C GLY A 45 16.98 9.47 2.32
N PHE A 46 16.17 10.52 2.42
CA PHE A 46 16.42 11.84 1.84
C PHE A 46 16.41 12.93 2.90
N TRP A 47 17.46 13.76 2.93
CA TRP A 47 17.57 14.88 3.85
C TRP A 47 16.83 16.10 3.30
N LEU A 48 15.81 16.55 4.03
CA LEU A 48 14.98 17.68 3.65
C LEU A 48 15.14 18.84 4.62
N PRO A 49 15.04 20.09 4.13
CA PRO A 49 14.99 21.23 5.03
C PRO A 49 13.80 21.10 5.96
N ASN A 50 14.01 21.38 7.24
CA ASN A 50 12.98 21.18 8.25
C ASN A 50 11.79 22.12 8.00
N PRO A 51 10.57 21.59 7.78
CA PRO A 51 9.40 22.40 7.45
C PRO A 51 9.02 23.37 8.57
N SER A 52 9.40 23.10 9.83
CA SER A 52 9.14 24.00 10.96
C SER A 52 9.86 25.34 10.83
N GLY A 53 11.08 25.36 10.28
CA GLY A 53 11.84 26.59 10.04
C GLY A 53 11.23 27.45 8.93
N ILE A 54 10.70 26.81 7.89
CA ILE A 54 10.06 27.46 6.74
C ILE A 54 8.67 28.01 7.12
N ALA A 55 7.88 27.26 7.89
CA ALA A 55 6.56 27.67 8.36
C ALA A 55 6.61 28.91 9.28
N LEU A 56 7.71 29.10 10.00
CA LEU A 56 7.96 30.25 10.86
C LEU A 56 8.48 31.50 10.10
N GLY A 57 8.56 31.47 8.77
CA GLY A 57 9.05 32.59 7.97
C GLY A 57 10.53 32.93 8.22
N LYS A 58 11.27 32.07 8.95
CA LYS A 58 12.71 32.21 9.09
C LYS A 58 13.30 31.90 7.73
N ARG A 59 14.00 32.86 7.13
CA ARG A 59 14.84 32.59 5.95
C ARG A 59 15.68 31.35 6.29
N PRO A 60 15.73 30.31 5.45
CA PRO A 60 16.67 29.22 5.68
C PRO A 60 18.03 29.88 5.82
N SER A 61 18.61 29.77 7.02
CA SER A 61 19.95 30.31 7.29
C SER A 61 20.82 29.80 6.16
N ARG A 62 21.44 30.71 5.41
CA ARG A 62 22.36 30.35 4.32
C ARG A 62 23.46 29.49 4.94
N ARG A 63 23.30 28.18 4.83
CA ARG A 63 24.22 27.11 5.25
C ARG A 63 24.60 27.20 6.73
N SER A 64 23.90 26.43 7.57
CA SER A 64 24.43 26.05 8.89
C SER A 64 25.85 25.51 8.72
N TRP A 65 26.77 25.80 9.64
CA TRP A 65 28.12 25.19 9.63
C TRP A 65 28.05 23.66 9.59
N GLU A 66 26.96 23.09 10.11
CA GLU A 66 26.64 21.66 10.05
C GLU A 66 26.37 21.16 8.62
N ASP A 67 25.83 22.00 7.72
CA ASP A 67 25.63 21.69 6.30
C ASP A 67 26.96 21.73 5.54
N ILE A 68 27.86 22.66 5.90
CA ILE A 68 29.18 22.82 5.26
C ILE A 68 30.07 21.62 5.59
N LEU A 69 30.04 21.17 6.85
CA LEU A 69 30.80 20.01 7.33
C LEU A 69 30.07 18.68 7.14
N ARG A 70 28.87 18.69 6.56
CA ARG A 70 27.98 17.52 6.42
C ARG A 70 27.80 16.74 7.73
N LEU A 71 27.75 17.42 8.87
CA LEU A 71 27.63 16.79 10.20
C LEU A 71 26.33 15.99 10.35
N TYR A 72 25.31 16.28 9.54
CA TYR A 72 24.10 15.47 9.44
C TYR A 72 24.39 14.02 9.01
N LEU A 73 25.48 13.76 8.27
CA LEU A 73 25.93 12.40 7.93
C LEU A 73 26.48 11.64 9.15
N LEU A 74 27.14 12.35 10.07
CA LEU A 74 27.60 11.77 11.32
C LEU A 74 26.42 11.51 12.26
N ALA A 75 25.42 12.40 12.29
CA ALA A 75 24.17 12.19 13.00
C ALA A 75 23.41 10.95 12.46
N GLU A 76 23.42 10.73 11.13
CA GLU A 76 22.91 9.51 10.51
C GLU A 76 23.70 8.26 10.92
N ALA A 77 25.03 8.30 10.82
CA ALA A 77 25.91 7.19 11.18
C ALA A 77 25.84 6.83 12.67
N THR A 78 25.48 7.77 13.54
CA THR A 78 25.31 7.56 14.98
C THR A 78 23.86 7.35 15.40
N GLY A 79 22.90 7.38 14.47
CA GLY A 79 21.47 7.22 14.73
C GLY A 79 20.83 8.39 15.50
N GLN A 80 21.52 9.52 15.65
CA GLN A 80 21.04 10.71 16.36
C GLN A 80 20.17 11.59 15.45
N LEU A 81 19.03 11.05 15.01
CA LEU A 81 18.07 11.77 14.18
C LEU A 81 17.20 12.68 15.05
N ARG A 82 17.18 13.98 14.73
CA ARG A 82 16.48 15.01 15.48
C ARG A 82 15.39 15.66 14.62
N SER A 83 14.25 15.95 15.23
CA SER A 83 13.13 16.65 14.57
C SER A 83 13.23 18.18 14.65
N ASP A 84 14.15 18.70 15.48
CA ASP A 84 14.40 20.13 15.71
C ASP A 84 15.65 20.66 14.97
N SER A 85 16.32 19.83 14.16
CA SER A 85 17.47 20.22 13.35
C SER A 85 17.08 21.00 12.09
N SER A 86 18.05 21.72 11.49
CA SER A 86 17.84 22.50 10.26
C SER A 86 17.42 21.64 9.06
N ARG A 87 17.84 20.37 9.04
CA ARG A 87 17.38 19.34 8.11
C ARG A 87 16.83 18.15 8.87
N VAL A 88 15.84 17.48 8.29
CA VAL A 88 15.22 16.25 8.79
C VAL A 88 15.46 15.13 7.80
N TYR A 89 15.74 13.93 8.31
CA TYR A 89 15.91 12.74 7.50
C TYR A 89 14.55 12.09 7.27
N ILE A 90 14.15 11.94 6.01
CA ILE A 90 12.88 11.32 5.62
C ILE A 90 13.17 10.00 4.93
N THR A 91 12.43 8.97 5.30
CA THR A 91 12.53 7.63 4.75
C THR A 91 11.24 7.26 4.03
N ASP A 92 11.26 6.12 3.35
CA ASP A 92 10.06 5.50 2.82
C ASP A 92 9.03 5.26 3.94
N GLY A 93 7.76 5.38 3.56
CA GLY A 93 6.63 5.28 4.49
C GLY A 93 6.22 3.86 4.86
N GLY A 94 6.91 2.84 4.33
CA GLY A 94 6.52 1.42 4.45
C GLY A 94 6.37 0.95 5.90
N HIS A 95 7.11 1.56 6.84
CA HIS A 95 7.05 1.26 8.28
C HIS A 95 5.79 1.76 8.98
N ILE A 96 5.05 2.68 8.36
CA ILE A 96 3.87 3.35 8.93
C ILE A 96 2.62 2.93 8.16
N ASP A 97 2.64 3.04 6.83
CA ASP A 97 1.47 2.81 5.97
C ASP A 97 1.92 2.43 4.55
N ASN A 98 2.23 1.16 4.34
CA ASN A 98 2.68 0.67 3.03
C ASN A 98 1.55 0.62 1.98
N ILE A 99 0.29 0.56 2.42
CA ILE A 99 -0.90 0.51 1.55
C ILE A 99 -1.52 1.89 1.27
N GLY A 100 -0.96 2.97 1.84
CA GLY A 100 -1.41 4.35 1.65
C GLY A 100 -2.79 4.68 2.23
N LEU A 101 -3.36 3.80 3.07
CA LEU A 101 -4.72 3.91 3.58
C LEU A 101 -4.84 4.99 4.67
N TYR A 102 -3.87 5.07 5.59
CA TYR A 102 -3.90 5.98 6.74
C TYR A 102 -4.02 7.45 6.30
N GLN A 103 -3.29 7.83 5.24
CA GLN A 103 -3.31 9.20 4.73
C GLN A 103 -4.66 9.58 4.08
N LEU A 104 -5.38 8.63 3.50
CA LEU A 104 -6.73 8.85 2.94
C LEU A 104 -7.78 8.94 4.05
N LEU A 105 -7.64 8.14 5.11
CA LEU A 105 -8.50 8.23 6.30
C LEU A 105 -8.35 9.59 6.99
N LYS A 106 -7.12 10.11 7.11
CA LYS A 106 -6.86 11.46 7.65
C LYS A 106 -7.57 12.57 6.87
N ARG A 107 -7.79 12.37 5.56
CA ARG A 107 -8.54 13.30 4.68
C ARG A 107 -10.06 13.06 4.70
N ARG A 108 -10.54 12.10 5.49
CA ARG A 108 -11.95 11.70 5.59
C ARG A 108 -12.58 11.31 4.24
N CYS A 109 -11.83 10.61 3.39
CA CYS A 109 -12.33 10.14 2.10
C CYS A 109 -13.52 9.17 2.28
N LYS A 110 -14.61 9.40 1.54
CA LYS A 110 -15.84 8.57 1.62
C LYS A 110 -15.79 7.29 0.81
N LEU A 111 -14.94 7.24 -0.19
CA LEU A 111 -14.65 6.04 -0.97
C LEU A 111 -13.15 5.90 -1.02
N ILE A 112 -12.66 4.74 -0.60
CA ILE A 112 -11.24 4.39 -0.65
C ILE A 112 -11.13 3.02 -1.33
N ILE A 113 -10.26 2.94 -2.33
CA ILE A 113 -9.88 1.68 -2.98
C ILE A 113 -8.41 1.46 -2.67
N VAL A 114 -8.12 0.38 -1.95
CA VAL A 114 -6.77 -0.08 -1.64
C VAL A 114 -6.45 -1.24 -2.56
N VAL A 115 -5.27 -1.20 -3.18
CA VAL A 115 -4.70 -2.32 -3.92
C VAL A 115 -3.44 -2.74 -3.18
N ASP A 116 -3.51 -3.89 -2.53
CA ASP A 116 -2.43 -4.47 -1.73
C ASP A 116 -1.69 -5.55 -2.53
N ALA A 117 -0.45 -5.23 -2.90
CA ALA A 117 0.50 -6.13 -3.55
C ALA A 117 1.69 -6.50 -2.65
N GLU A 118 1.55 -6.39 -1.32
CA GLU A 118 2.59 -6.78 -0.38
C GLU A 118 2.86 -8.29 -0.39
N ALA A 119 4.13 -8.63 -0.13
CA ALA A 119 4.56 -9.99 0.14
C ALA A 119 4.04 -10.44 1.52
N ASP A 120 2.98 -11.25 1.51
CA ASP A 120 2.30 -11.77 2.71
C ASP A 120 1.83 -13.19 2.44
N ALA A 121 2.78 -14.14 2.41
CA ALA A 121 2.48 -15.55 2.13
C ALA A 121 1.51 -16.19 3.15
N GLY A 122 1.45 -15.65 4.37
CA GLY A 122 0.49 -16.11 5.39
C GLY A 122 -0.91 -15.50 5.24
N MET A 123 -1.08 -14.54 4.33
CA MET A 123 -2.31 -13.77 4.14
C MET A 123 -2.82 -13.21 5.48
N ASN A 124 -1.91 -12.62 6.27
CA ASN A 124 -2.21 -12.06 7.59
C ASN A 124 -2.79 -10.64 7.52
N PHE A 125 -2.67 -9.96 6.38
CA PHE A 125 -3.11 -8.57 6.17
C PHE A 125 -2.44 -7.61 7.16
N GLY A 126 -1.14 -7.81 7.41
CA GLY A 126 -0.35 -7.11 8.42
C GLY A 126 -0.47 -5.58 8.32
N ALA A 127 -0.18 -4.99 7.15
CA ALA A 127 -0.28 -3.55 6.97
C ALA A 127 -1.69 -3.01 7.19
N PHE A 128 -2.73 -3.73 6.74
CA PHE A 128 -4.12 -3.34 7.01
C PHE A 128 -4.42 -3.32 8.52
N THR A 129 -4.01 -4.36 9.25
CA THR A 129 -4.24 -4.44 10.71
C THR A 129 -3.50 -3.33 11.46
N ASP A 130 -2.29 -2.98 11.03
CA ASP A 130 -1.53 -1.86 11.58
C ASP A 130 -2.23 -0.52 11.34
N VAL A 131 -2.66 -0.25 10.10
CA VAL A 131 -3.41 0.97 9.77
C VAL A 131 -4.75 1.04 10.52
N GLN A 132 -5.46 -0.09 10.65
CA GLN A 132 -6.72 -0.15 11.41
C GLN A 132 -6.49 0.24 12.88
N ARG A 133 -5.38 -0.20 13.48
CA ARG A 133 -4.99 0.18 14.84
C ARG A 133 -4.63 1.66 14.94
N PHE A 134 -3.79 2.17 14.03
CA PHE A 134 -3.39 3.58 14.03
C PHE A 134 -4.57 4.52 13.79
N ALA A 135 -5.43 4.20 12.83
CA ALA A 135 -6.63 4.98 12.52
C ALA A 135 -7.56 5.09 13.74
N ARG A 136 -7.69 4.02 14.53
CA ARG A 136 -8.49 4.03 15.76
C ARG A 136 -7.88 4.89 16.86
N ILE A 137 -6.57 4.78 17.08
CA ILE A 137 -5.87 5.48 18.18
C ILE A 137 -5.71 6.97 17.85
N ASP A 138 -5.27 7.29 16.64
CA ASP A 138 -4.85 8.65 16.29
C ASP A 138 -5.99 9.50 15.73
N LEU A 139 -6.94 8.88 15.02
CA LEU A 139 -7.99 9.57 14.27
C LEU A 139 -9.42 9.28 14.78
N GLY A 140 -9.57 8.36 15.73
CA GLY A 140 -10.89 7.88 16.18
C GLY A 140 -11.69 7.12 15.09
N VAL A 141 -11.05 6.77 13.97
CA VAL A 141 -11.73 6.15 12.82
C VAL A 141 -11.86 4.65 13.04
N ARG A 142 -13.06 4.10 12.82
CA ARG A 142 -13.32 2.66 12.92
C ARG A 142 -13.52 2.07 11.54
N ILE A 143 -12.77 1.01 11.24
CA ILE A 143 -12.84 0.29 9.97
C ILE A 143 -13.34 -1.12 10.26
N SER A 144 -14.32 -1.57 9.49
CA SER A 144 -14.85 -2.94 9.52
C SER A 144 -14.74 -3.53 8.12
N LEU A 145 -13.92 -4.57 7.96
CA LEU A 145 -13.64 -5.23 6.70
C LEU A 145 -13.47 -6.72 7.00
N ASP A 146 -14.19 -7.58 6.28
CA ASP A 146 -14.01 -9.03 6.39
C ASP A 146 -13.10 -9.54 5.27
N TRP A 147 -11.82 -9.72 5.59
CA TRP A 147 -10.82 -10.21 4.63
C TRP A 147 -10.63 -11.73 4.68
N ARG A 148 -11.29 -12.44 5.62
CA ARG A 148 -11.12 -13.90 5.82
C ARG A 148 -11.42 -14.73 4.57
N PRO A 149 -12.49 -14.44 3.78
CA PRO A 149 -12.76 -15.21 2.57
C PRO A 149 -11.63 -15.12 1.53
N VAL A 150 -10.96 -13.97 1.42
CA VAL A 150 -9.81 -13.76 0.52
C VAL A 150 -8.61 -14.59 1.01
N ARG A 151 -8.34 -14.57 2.31
CA ARG A 151 -7.29 -15.40 2.93
C ARG A 151 -7.53 -16.88 2.68
N ASP A 152 -8.71 -17.37 3.03
CA ASP A 152 -9.00 -18.80 3.03
C ASP A 152 -8.93 -19.36 1.60
N ALA A 153 -9.37 -18.58 0.61
CA ALA A 153 -9.26 -18.95 -0.80
C ALA A 153 -7.80 -19.01 -1.29
N ALA A 154 -7.00 -18.00 -0.99
CA ALA A 154 -5.59 -17.95 -1.37
C ALA A 154 -4.78 -19.08 -0.71
N LEU A 155 -4.99 -19.34 0.58
CA LEU A 155 -4.31 -20.42 1.30
C LEU A 155 -4.75 -21.81 0.82
N ALA A 156 -6.03 -21.98 0.46
CA ALA A 156 -6.52 -23.24 -0.12
C ALA A 156 -5.86 -23.53 -1.48
N ARG A 157 -5.65 -22.49 -2.31
CA ARG A 157 -4.92 -22.58 -3.58
C ARG A 157 -3.45 -22.92 -3.34
N ASP A 158 -2.81 -22.20 -2.42
CA ASP A 158 -1.39 -22.38 -2.10
C ASP A 158 -1.06 -23.80 -1.61
N ALA A 159 -1.96 -24.39 -0.81
CA ALA A 159 -1.81 -25.76 -0.33
C ALA A 159 -1.69 -26.81 -1.45
N ASN A 160 -2.29 -26.57 -2.62
CA ASN A 160 -2.16 -27.46 -3.77
C ASN A 160 -2.36 -26.75 -5.12
N ARG A 161 -1.29 -26.12 -5.60
CA ARG A 161 -1.28 -25.32 -6.84
C ARG A 161 -1.45 -26.14 -8.14
N THR A 162 -1.18 -27.44 -8.11
CA THR A 162 -1.33 -28.32 -9.28
C THR A 162 -2.77 -28.82 -9.45
N LYS A 163 -3.58 -28.74 -8.41
CA LYS A 163 -4.99 -29.11 -8.46
C LYS A 163 -5.77 -28.10 -9.32
N ILE A 164 -6.48 -28.62 -10.31
CA ILE A 164 -7.45 -27.83 -11.07
C ILE A 164 -8.62 -27.51 -10.14
N VAL A 165 -8.90 -26.22 -9.95
CA VAL A 165 -10.06 -25.74 -9.21
C VAL A 165 -11.25 -25.73 -10.17
N PRO A 166 -12.36 -26.43 -9.87
CA PRO A 166 -13.53 -26.43 -10.73
C PRO A 166 -14.10 -25.01 -10.89
N PRO A 167 -14.66 -24.65 -12.07
CA PRO A 167 -15.22 -23.32 -12.31
C PRO A 167 -16.26 -22.87 -11.27
N GLU A 168 -17.03 -23.81 -10.72
CA GLU A 168 -18.10 -23.62 -9.73
C GLU A 168 -17.58 -23.44 -8.28
N SER A 169 -16.26 -23.38 -8.07
CA SER A 169 -15.69 -23.33 -6.72
C SER A 169 -15.90 -21.97 -6.04
N ASP A 170 -16.29 -22.01 -4.76
CA ASP A 170 -16.41 -20.83 -3.89
C ASP A 170 -15.07 -20.10 -3.61
N LEU A 171 -13.95 -20.73 -3.98
CA LEU A 171 -12.62 -20.14 -3.90
C LEU A 171 -12.40 -19.08 -4.98
N HIS A 172 -13.06 -19.22 -6.13
CA HIS A 172 -12.96 -18.26 -7.22
C HIS A 172 -13.54 -16.91 -6.84
N LEU A 173 -13.08 -15.86 -7.53
CA LEU A 173 -13.53 -14.49 -7.37
C LEU A 173 -13.21 -13.89 -5.99
N ARG A 174 -12.32 -14.51 -5.20
CA ARG A 174 -11.95 -14.09 -3.84
C ARG A 174 -10.65 -13.28 -3.86
N HIS A 175 -10.67 -12.15 -4.55
CA HIS A 175 -9.53 -11.21 -4.64
C HIS A 175 -9.73 -9.90 -3.90
N PHE A 176 -10.92 -9.68 -3.33
CA PHE A 176 -11.23 -8.42 -2.68
C PHE A 176 -12.18 -8.62 -1.51
N ALA A 177 -12.17 -7.63 -0.62
CA ALA A 177 -13.11 -7.48 0.46
C ALA A 177 -13.69 -6.05 0.43
N VAL A 178 -14.95 -5.91 0.84
CA VAL A 178 -15.60 -4.60 0.95
C VAL A 178 -15.98 -4.36 2.40
N GLY A 179 -15.64 -3.18 2.89
CA GLY A 179 -15.76 -2.78 4.27
C GLY A 179 -16.34 -1.38 4.42
N LYS A 180 -16.61 -1.04 5.68
CA LYS A 180 -17.15 0.25 6.09
C LYS A 180 -16.12 1.04 6.87
N ILE A 181 -16.16 2.35 6.69
CA ILE A 181 -15.35 3.32 7.42
C ILE A 181 -16.30 4.23 8.21
N LEU A 182 -16.13 4.27 9.52
CA LEU A 182 -16.88 5.15 10.41
C LEU A 182 -15.97 6.26 10.89
N TYR A 183 -16.26 7.47 10.45
CA TYR A 183 -15.59 8.69 10.93
C TYR A 183 -16.37 9.26 12.12
N GLU A 184 -15.67 9.70 13.16
CA GLU A 184 -16.33 10.34 14.30
C GLU A 184 -17.13 11.58 13.86
N ASN A 185 -18.31 11.76 14.46
CA ASN A 185 -19.21 12.88 14.21
C ASN A 185 -19.66 13.04 12.75
N ASP A 186 -19.56 11.98 11.96
CA ASP A 186 -20.00 11.97 10.57
C ASP A 186 -21.12 10.94 10.39
N PRO A 187 -22.33 11.36 9.99
CA PRO A 187 -23.46 10.46 9.83
C PRO A 187 -23.32 9.57 8.58
N VAL A 188 -22.41 9.90 7.65
CA VAL A 188 -22.26 9.17 6.39
C VAL A 188 -21.09 8.19 6.50
N GLU A 189 -21.40 6.90 6.44
CA GLU A 189 -20.40 5.83 6.37
C GLU A 189 -19.56 5.96 5.09
N GLY A 190 -18.26 5.76 5.20
CA GLY A 190 -17.37 5.58 4.07
C GLY A 190 -17.32 4.12 3.63
N ILE A 191 -16.93 3.88 2.39
CA ILE A 191 -16.73 2.55 1.80
C ILE A 191 -15.23 2.33 1.60
N LEU A 192 -14.76 1.18 2.08
CA LEU A 192 -13.41 0.68 1.82
C LEU A 192 -13.50 -0.53 0.89
N VAL A 193 -12.79 -0.49 -0.23
CA VAL A 193 -12.57 -1.64 -1.10
C VAL A 193 -11.13 -2.05 -0.94
N TYR A 194 -10.89 -3.29 -0.55
CA TYR A 194 -9.56 -3.84 -0.37
C TYR A 194 -9.35 -4.92 -1.40
N VAL A 195 -8.50 -4.68 -2.40
CA VAL A 195 -8.13 -5.65 -3.42
C VAL A 195 -6.76 -6.21 -3.04
N LYS A 196 -6.66 -7.53 -2.89
CA LYS A 196 -5.40 -8.22 -2.58
C LYS A 196 -4.87 -8.91 -3.82
N ALA A 197 -3.57 -8.81 -4.06
CA ALA A 197 -2.88 -9.68 -5.00
C ALA A 197 -2.88 -11.11 -4.42
N SER A 198 -3.83 -11.92 -4.84
CA SER A 198 -4.00 -13.32 -4.44
C SER A 198 -4.35 -14.17 -5.64
N VAL A 199 -3.81 -15.39 -5.70
CA VAL A 199 -4.15 -16.39 -6.71
C VAL A 199 -5.18 -17.36 -6.14
N THR A 200 -6.31 -17.57 -6.82
CA THR A 200 -7.40 -18.47 -6.38
C THR A 200 -7.78 -19.55 -7.38
N GLY A 201 -7.27 -19.50 -8.60
CA GLY A 201 -7.43 -20.53 -9.64
C GLY A 201 -8.27 -20.11 -10.85
N ASP A 202 -8.90 -18.94 -10.80
CA ASP A 202 -9.71 -18.34 -11.88
C ASP A 202 -8.95 -17.30 -12.72
N GLU A 203 -7.66 -17.11 -12.45
CA GLU A 203 -6.78 -16.23 -13.21
C GLU A 203 -6.53 -16.73 -14.64
N PRO A 204 -6.07 -15.85 -15.55
CA PRO A 204 -5.65 -16.27 -16.89
C PRO A 204 -4.56 -17.36 -16.87
N ASP A 205 -4.58 -18.23 -17.87
CA ASP A 205 -3.69 -19.41 -17.96
C ASP A 205 -2.21 -19.09 -17.77
N TYR A 206 -1.73 -17.94 -18.27
CA TYR A 206 -0.33 -17.54 -18.14
C TYR A 206 0.04 -17.12 -16.71
N VAL A 207 -0.91 -16.56 -15.94
CA VAL A 207 -0.68 -16.25 -14.52
C VAL A 207 -0.58 -17.55 -13.73
N LEU A 208 -1.46 -18.51 -14.02
CA LEU A 208 -1.44 -19.84 -13.40
C LEU A 208 -0.19 -20.64 -13.80
N ASP A 209 0.27 -20.50 -15.05
CA ASP A 209 1.53 -21.11 -15.50
C ASP A 209 2.75 -20.49 -14.79
N TYR A 210 2.76 -19.15 -14.68
CA TYR A 210 3.81 -18.43 -13.94
C TYR A 210 3.84 -18.86 -12.47
N GLU A 211 2.70 -18.90 -11.78
CA GLU A 211 2.58 -19.37 -10.39
C GLU A 211 3.16 -20.78 -10.19
N ARG A 212 2.94 -21.70 -11.15
CA ARG A 212 3.49 -23.06 -11.08
C ARG A 212 5.00 -23.10 -11.23
N ARG A 213 5.59 -22.21 -12.03
CA ARG A 213 7.04 -22.12 -12.24
C ARG A 213 7.75 -21.34 -11.12
N TYR A 214 7.06 -20.39 -10.49
CA TYR A 214 7.62 -19.50 -9.48
C TYR A 214 6.82 -19.60 -8.16
N PRO A 215 7.20 -20.50 -7.24
CA PRO A 215 6.45 -20.76 -6.02
C PRO A 215 6.31 -19.58 -5.06
N LEU A 216 7.14 -18.55 -5.17
CA LEU A 216 7.02 -17.36 -4.33
C LEU A 216 5.96 -16.39 -4.83
N PHE A 217 5.52 -16.46 -6.09
CA PHE A 217 4.47 -15.60 -6.63
C PHE A 217 3.11 -15.84 -5.92
N PRO A 218 2.32 -14.78 -5.61
CA PRO A 218 2.57 -13.35 -5.81
C PRO A 218 3.25 -12.65 -4.60
N HIS A 219 3.90 -13.42 -3.73
CA HIS A 219 4.58 -12.97 -2.51
C HIS A 219 6.11 -12.97 -2.63
N GLU A 220 6.62 -12.70 -3.84
CA GLU A 220 8.05 -12.55 -4.07
C GLU A 220 8.60 -11.40 -3.21
N SER A 221 9.84 -11.54 -2.74
CA SER A 221 10.43 -10.59 -1.81
C SER A 221 10.48 -9.18 -2.41
N THR A 222 9.94 -8.20 -1.70
CA THR A 222 9.96 -6.78 -2.10
C THR A 222 11.37 -6.16 -2.10
N SER A 223 12.37 -6.92 -1.64
CA SER A 223 13.78 -6.56 -1.80
C SER A 223 14.29 -6.70 -3.23
N ASP A 224 13.61 -7.50 -4.07
CA ASP A 224 13.90 -7.58 -5.49
C ASP A 224 13.14 -6.49 -6.24
N GLN A 225 13.87 -5.47 -6.71
CA GLN A 225 13.30 -4.32 -7.41
C GLN A 225 13.44 -4.43 -8.94
N PHE A 226 14.03 -5.52 -9.46
CA PHE A 226 14.28 -5.70 -10.88
C PHE A 226 13.36 -6.79 -11.46
N PHE A 227 12.17 -6.37 -11.85
CA PHE A 227 11.20 -7.27 -12.46
C PHE A 227 11.63 -7.67 -13.87
N SER A 228 11.55 -8.96 -14.18
CA SER A 228 11.57 -9.41 -15.58
C SER A 228 10.29 -8.99 -16.29
N GLU A 229 10.31 -8.95 -17.63
CA GLU A 229 9.11 -8.65 -18.43
C GLU A 229 7.96 -9.61 -18.10
N GLU A 230 8.28 -10.90 -17.96
CA GLU A 230 7.34 -11.95 -17.62
C GLU A 230 6.72 -11.75 -16.23
N GLN A 231 7.55 -11.43 -15.23
CA GLN A 231 7.10 -11.17 -13.86
C GLN A 231 6.21 -9.93 -13.80
N MET A 232 6.62 -8.84 -14.45
CA MET A 232 5.84 -7.61 -14.52
C MET A 232 4.47 -7.86 -15.16
N GLU A 233 4.43 -8.61 -16.27
CA GLU A 233 3.18 -8.96 -16.94
C GLU A 233 2.30 -9.85 -16.06
N ALA A 234 2.87 -10.84 -15.36
CA ALA A 234 2.12 -11.69 -14.42
C ALA A 234 1.47 -10.89 -13.28
N TYR A 235 2.19 -9.95 -12.66
CA TYR A 235 1.62 -9.07 -11.64
C TYR A 235 0.58 -8.10 -12.19
N ARG A 236 0.83 -7.51 -13.37
CA ARG A 236 -0.13 -6.61 -14.05
C ARG A 236 -1.43 -7.36 -14.35
N ALA A 237 -1.32 -8.58 -14.84
CA ALA A 237 -2.42 -9.47 -15.15
C ALA A 237 -3.25 -9.86 -13.93
N LEU A 238 -2.56 -10.27 -12.85
CA LEU A 238 -3.16 -10.63 -11.59
C LEU A 238 -3.95 -9.44 -11.02
N GLY A 239 -3.33 -8.26 -10.97
CA GLY A 239 -3.99 -7.03 -10.51
C GLY A 239 -5.19 -6.65 -11.39
N PHE A 240 -5.07 -6.78 -12.71
CA PHE A 240 -6.19 -6.55 -13.62
C PHE A 240 -7.34 -7.53 -13.40
N HIS A 241 -7.03 -8.82 -13.23
CA HIS A 241 -8.01 -9.85 -12.93
C HIS A 241 -8.74 -9.55 -11.62
N ALA A 242 -7.99 -9.32 -10.54
CA ALA A 242 -8.51 -9.02 -9.21
C ALA A 242 -9.44 -7.79 -9.21
N MET A 243 -9.02 -6.70 -9.86
CA MET A 243 -9.83 -5.48 -9.97
C MET A 243 -11.08 -5.69 -10.83
N ARG A 244 -10.96 -6.40 -11.96
CA ARG A 244 -12.11 -6.74 -12.81
C ARG A 244 -13.15 -7.54 -12.03
N VAL A 245 -12.71 -8.51 -11.22
CA VAL A 245 -13.59 -9.26 -10.32
C VAL A 245 -14.27 -8.36 -9.29
N ALA A 246 -13.51 -7.46 -8.65
CA ALA A 246 -14.05 -6.52 -7.67
C ALA A 246 -15.11 -5.56 -8.25
N LEU A 247 -14.97 -5.20 -9.53
CA LEU A 247 -15.87 -4.28 -10.23
C LEU A 247 -16.95 -4.96 -11.06
N ARG A 248 -16.96 -6.30 -11.14
CA ARG A 248 -17.93 -7.05 -11.94
C ARG A 248 -19.33 -6.94 -11.33
N GLU A 249 -20.31 -6.67 -12.18
CA GLU A 249 -21.72 -6.74 -11.79
C GLU A 249 -22.14 -8.20 -11.62
N ARG A 250 -22.62 -8.56 -10.44
CA ARG A 250 -23.23 -9.87 -10.19
C ARG A 250 -24.75 -9.77 -10.45
N PRO A 251 -25.34 -10.74 -11.17
CA PRO A 251 -26.78 -10.76 -11.41
C PRO A 251 -27.54 -10.84 -10.08
N HIS A 252 -28.67 -10.12 -9.97
CA HIS A 252 -29.53 -10.02 -8.78
C HIS A 252 -30.14 -11.35 -8.28
N THR A 253 -29.85 -12.47 -8.92
CA THR A 253 -30.47 -13.78 -8.67
C THR A 253 -29.78 -14.60 -7.58
N ALA A 254 -28.58 -14.21 -7.12
CA ALA A 254 -27.89 -14.87 -6.01
C ALA A 254 -28.43 -14.36 -4.67
N GLU A 255 -28.54 -15.24 -3.66
CA GLU A 255 -28.84 -14.83 -2.28
C GLU A 255 -27.91 -13.67 -1.85
N ILE A 256 -28.49 -12.49 -1.61
CA ILE A 256 -27.71 -11.27 -1.36
C ILE A 256 -27.06 -11.38 0.02
N LYS A 257 -25.76 -11.67 0.07
CA LYS A 257 -24.96 -11.50 1.28
C LYS A 257 -24.65 -10.02 1.48
N ALA A 258 -24.33 -9.62 2.72
CA ALA A 258 -24.02 -8.22 3.04
C ALA A 258 -22.86 -7.65 2.20
N GLU A 259 -21.86 -8.47 1.91
CA GLU A 259 -20.73 -8.13 1.02
C GLU A 259 -21.20 -7.84 -0.42
N ASP A 260 -22.10 -8.66 -0.98
CA ASP A 260 -22.63 -8.48 -2.33
C ASP A 260 -23.43 -7.19 -2.45
N SER A 261 -24.22 -6.84 -1.43
CA SER A 261 -24.95 -5.58 -1.35
C SER A 261 -24.02 -4.35 -1.32
N MET A 262 -22.92 -4.45 -0.56
CA MET A 262 -21.92 -3.39 -0.50
C MET A 262 -21.14 -3.25 -1.82
N GLN A 263 -20.79 -4.37 -2.46
CA GLN A 263 -20.16 -4.37 -3.78
C GLN A 263 -21.10 -3.76 -4.84
N ALA A 264 -22.38 -4.12 -4.83
CA ALA A 264 -23.38 -3.51 -5.72
C ALA A 264 -23.50 -1.99 -5.48
N SER A 265 -23.53 -1.58 -4.21
CA SER A 265 -23.56 -0.17 -3.82
C SER A 265 -22.32 0.59 -4.29
N LEU A 266 -21.14 -0.03 -4.18
CA LEU A 266 -19.87 0.49 -4.69
C LEU A 266 -19.93 0.69 -6.20
N VAL A 267 -20.32 -0.34 -6.96
CA VAL A 267 -20.37 -0.28 -8.43
C VAL A 267 -21.36 0.79 -8.88
N ALA A 268 -22.52 0.87 -8.24
CA ALA A 268 -23.50 1.94 -8.51
C ALA A 268 -22.93 3.34 -8.23
N LEU A 269 -22.24 3.52 -7.10
CA LEU A 269 -21.62 4.79 -6.72
C LEU A 269 -20.49 5.19 -7.68
N LEU A 270 -19.67 4.24 -8.12
CA LEU A 270 -18.62 4.45 -9.11
C LEU A 270 -19.21 4.86 -10.47
N LYS A 271 -20.24 4.15 -10.95
CA LYS A 271 -20.93 4.50 -12.21
C LYS A 271 -21.52 5.91 -12.15
N MET A 272 -22.15 6.27 -11.03
CA MET A 272 -22.66 7.63 -10.81
C MET A 272 -21.53 8.68 -10.85
N ARG A 273 -20.39 8.43 -10.19
CA ARG A 273 -19.25 9.36 -10.14
C ARG A 273 -18.54 9.51 -11.48
N LEU A 274 -18.45 8.44 -12.26
CA LEU A 274 -17.75 8.39 -13.55
C LEU A 274 -18.62 8.81 -14.74
N GLY A 275 -19.92 9.10 -14.52
CA GLY A 275 -20.85 9.45 -15.60
C GLY A 275 -21.25 8.26 -16.49
N ASN A 276 -20.94 7.03 -16.08
CA ASN A 276 -21.15 5.80 -16.84
C ASN A 276 -22.44 5.06 -16.44
N GLN A 277 -23.50 5.81 -16.12
CA GLN A 277 -24.79 5.19 -15.78
C GLN A 277 -25.29 4.36 -16.98
N GLY A 278 -25.42 3.04 -16.80
CA GLY A 278 -25.97 2.12 -17.81
C GLY A 278 -24.95 1.38 -18.68
N GLN A 279 -23.64 1.55 -18.51
CA GLN A 279 -22.64 0.71 -19.19
C GLN A 279 -22.20 -0.46 -18.29
N GLU A 280 -22.27 -1.70 -18.79
CA GLU A 280 -21.62 -2.85 -18.15
C GLU A 280 -20.10 -2.66 -18.18
N ILE A 281 -19.45 -2.88 -17.04
CA ILE A 281 -17.99 -2.96 -16.97
C ILE A 281 -17.63 -4.34 -17.52
N LYS A 282 -17.23 -4.40 -18.79
CA LYS A 282 -16.79 -5.64 -19.46
C LYS A 282 -15.41 -6.08 -18.97
#